data_AF-A0A4V2V0I9-F1
#
_entry.id   AF-A0A4V2V0I9-F1
#
_cell.length_a   1.000
_cell.length_b   1.000
_cell.length_c   1.000
_cell.angle_alpha   90.00
_cell.angle_beta   90.00
_cell.angle_gamma   90.00
#
_symmetry.space_group_name_H-M   'P 1'
#
loop_
_entity.id
_entity.type
_entity.pdbx_description
1 polymer ?
#
loop_
_entity_poly.entity_id
_entity_poly.type
_entity_poly.pdbx_seq_one_letter_code
_entity_poly.pdbx_strand_id
1 'polypeptide(L)'
;MRLRNILTSKPSKSKIAKQNLLLLKVLSLMLALLFFNFLSIKYTSNGLAQVFKMNYQESNPYYIIVDLDDYTVNVFKDNELYKQYLCSGGKYSTPSPIGTWSIISKADWGEGFGGTWMGFNVPWGKYGFHGTDEPWSIGHPGSEGCIRMYNEDAADLKSYIPHGTKVKIIKGPYGPFGSGFRTIRPGHIGSDVYAVQMRLKELGYYQGWVDGKYGQGFHNAINKFQKDHNLPESQYITGPMYKAMGFELFE
;
A
#
# COMPACT_ATOMS: atom_id res chain seq x y z
N MET A 1 -46.00 -14.30 -59.95
CA MET A 1 -45.41 -13.41 -58.92
C MET A 1 -46.15 -13.67 -57.60
N ARG A 2 -45.61 -14.48 -56.68
CA ARG A 2 -46.23 -14.75 -55.36
C ARG A 2 -45.27 -14.32 -54.26
N LEU A 3 -45.53 -13.15 -53.69
CA LEU A 3 -44.88 -12.64 -52.47
C LEU A 3 -45.31 -13.50 -51.28
N ARG A 4 -44.37 -14.19 -50.62
CA ARG A 4 -44.60 -14.84 -49.33
C ARG A 4 -44.36 -13.81 -48.22
N ASN A 5 -45.44 -13.47 -47.52
CA ASN A 5 -45.41 -12.69 -46.28
C ASN A 5 -44.59 -13.43 -45.21
N ILE A 6 -43.45 -12.86 -44.81
CA ILE A 6 -42.73 -13.27 -43.60
C ILE A 6 -43.37 -12.52 -42.44
N LEU A 7 -44.29 -13.17 -41.74
CA LEU A 7 -44.80 -12.72 -40.45
C LEU A 7 -43.67 -12.88 -39.41
N THR A 8 -43.08 -11.78 -38.97
CA THR A 8 -42.23 -11.78 -37.78
C THR A 8 -43.14 -11.97 -36.56
N SER A 9 -43.19 -13.20 -36.05
CA SER A 9 -44.03 -13.50 -34.88
C SER A 9 -43.48 -12.76 -33.67
N LYS A 10 -44.25 -11.79 -33.14
CA LYS A 10 -43.94 -11.16 -31.84
C LYS A 10 -43.78 -12.27 -30.78
N PRO A 11 -42.74 -12.22 -29.93
CA PRO A 11 -42.56 -13.22 -28.89
C PRO A 11 -43.80 -13.29 -28.01
N SER A 12 -44.23 -14.51 -27.68
CA SER A 12 -45.42 -14.71 -26.85
C SER A 12 -45.24 -14.03 -25.49
N LYS A 13 -46.33 -13.52 -24.89
CA LYS A 13 -46.30 -12.87 -23.56
C LYS A 13 -45.59 -13.72 -22.50
N SER A 14 -45.72 -15.06 -22.59
CA SER A 14 -45.03 -16.03 -21.74
C SER A 14 -43.50 -16.00 -21.90
N LYS A 15 -42.99 -15.88 -23.14
CA LYS A 15 -41.55 -15.83 -23.42
C LYS A 15 -40.93 -14.52 -22.93
N ILE A 16 -41.64 -13.40 -23.11
CA ILE A 16 -41.25 -12.09 -22.58
C ILE A 16 -41.23 -12.10 -21.04
N ALA A 17 -42.25 -12.69 -20.40
CA ALA A 17 -42.32 -12.79 -18.95
C ALA A 17 -41.16 -13.62 -18.35
N LYS A 18 -40.82 -14.75 -18.98
CA LYS A 18 -39.66 -15.56 -18.58
C LYS A 18 -38.33 -14.81 -18.74
N GLN A 19 -38.17 -14.04 -19.81
CA GLN A 19 -36.97 -13.24 -20.05
C GLN A 19 -36.85 -12.10 -19.04
N ASN A 20 -37.94 -11.40 -18.72
CA ASN A 20 -37.97 -10.37 -17.68
C ASN A 20 -37.68 -10.96 -16.30
N LEU A 21 -38.22 -12.14 -15.99
CA LEU A 21 -37.95 -12.85 -14.73
C LEU A 21 -36.47 -13.27 -14.64
N LEU A 22 -35.87 -13.73 -15.74
CA LEU A 22 -34.44 -14.05 -15.78
C LEU A 22 -33.59 -12.80 -15.58
N LEU A 23 -33.94 -11.69 -16.22
CA LEU A 23 -33.24 -10.41 -16.06
C LEU A 23 -33.30 -9.90 -14.61
N LEU A 24 -34.46 -10.02 -13.97
CA LEU A 24 -34.65 -9.63 -12.56
C LEU A 24 -33.81 -10.50 -11.60
N LYS A 25 -33.68 -11.81 -11.90
CA LYS A 25 -32.83 -12.74 -11.14
C LYS A 25 -31.34 -12.42 -11.30
N VAL A 26 -30.90 -12.05 -12.51
CA VAL A 26 -29.50 -11.64 -12.75
C VAL A 26 -29.21 -10.32 -12.04
N LEU A 27 -30.11 -9.34 -12.11
CA LEU A 27 -29.93 -8.05 -11.46
C LEU A 27 -29.90 -8.17 -9.93
N SER A 28 -30.78 -8.99 -9.35
CA SER A 28 -30.77 -9.26 -7.91
C SER A 28 -29.51 -10.02 -7.46
N LEU A 29 -28.99 -10.95 -8.26
CA LEU A 29 -27.72 -11.61 -7.98
C LEU A 29 -26.53 -10.63 -8.05
N MET A 30 -26.50 -9.73 -9.04
CA MET A 30 -25.46 -8.70 -9.14
C MET A 30 -25.51 -7.72 -7.96
N LEU A 31 -26.71 -7.28 -7.55
CA LEU A 31 -26.89 -6.45 -6.36
C LEU A 31 -26.45 -7.16 -5.08
N ALA A 32 -26.77 -8.45 -4.94
CA ALA A 32 -26.33 -9.26 -3.81
C ALA A 32 -24.80 -9.38 -3.78
N LEU A 33 -24.14 -9.60 -4.92
CA LEU A 33 -22.67 -9.65 -5.03
C LEU A 33 -22.01 -8.30 -4.70
N LEU A 34 -22.58 -7.20 -5.18
CA LEU A 34 -22.09 -5.85 -4.84
C LEU A 34 -22.26 -5.57 -3.34
N PHE A 35 -23.39 -5.95 -2.76
CA PHE A 35 -23.66 -5.81 -1.34
C PHE A 35 -22.72 -6.69 -0.49
N PHE A 36 -22.44 -7.91 -0.92
CA PHE A 36 -21.50 -8.81 -0.24
C PHE A 36 -20.07 -8.27 -0.30
N ASN A 37 -19.63 -7.77 -1.45
CA ASN A 37 -18.32 -7.10 -1.57
C ASN A 37 -18.23 -5.86 -0.67
N PHE A 38 -19.29 -5.04 -0.62
CA PHE A 38 -19.34 -3.87 0.26
C PHE A 38 -19.27 -4.26 1.75
N LEU A 39 -19.95 -5.33 2.15
CA LEU A 39 -19.88 -5.88 3.51
C LEU A 39 -18.48 -6.42 3.83
N SER A 40 -17.86 -7.16 2.91
CA SER A 40 -16.49 -7.69 3.07
C SER A 40 -15.48 -6.56 3.21
N ILE A 41 -15.56 -5.52 2.38
CA ILE A 41 -14.69 -4.33 2.48
C ILE A 41 -14.84 -3.66 3.85
N LYS A 42 -16.08 -3.46 4.33
CA LYS A 42 -16.35 -2.89 5.67
C LYS A 42 -15.82 -3.76 6.80
N TYR A 43 -15.97 -5.09 6.70
CA TYR A 43 -15.51 -6.00 7.74
C TYR A 43 -13.97 -6.01 7.83
N THR A 44 -13.29 -6.07 6.68
CA THR A 44 -11.83 -6.00 6.60
C THR A 44 -11.29 -4.63 7.06
N SER A 45 -11.94 -3.53 6.68
CA SER A 45 -11.54 -2.19 7.14
C SER A 45 -11.70 -2.04 8.65
N ASN A 46 -12.79 -2.58 9.23
CA ASN A 46 -13.04 -2.54 10.67
C ASN A 46 -12.04 -3.43 11.44
N GLY A 47 -11.71 -4.61 10.92
CA GLY A 47 -10.71 -5.50 11.52
C GLY A 47 -9.30 -4.89 11.49
N LEU A 48 -8.90 -4.30 10.36
CA LEU A 48 -7.65 -3.55 10.25
C LEU A 48 -7.64 -2.37 11.21
N ALA A 49 -8.68 -1.54 11.22
CA ALA A 49 -8.80 -0.41 12.14
C ALA A 49 -8.71 -0.87 13.61
N GLN A 50 -9.32 -2.01 13.97
CA GLN A 50 -9.29 -2.55 15.33
C GLN A 50 -7.91 -3.09 15.72
N VAL A 51 -7.21 -3.81 14.83
CA VAL A 51 -5.83 -4.28 15.06
C VAL A 51 -4.86 -3.09 15.12
N PHE A 52 -5.09 -2.05 14.31
CA PHE A 52 -4.36 -0.78 14.43
C PHE A 52 -4.64 -0.13 15.79
N LYS A 53 -5.91 -0.01 16.21
CA LYS A 53 -6.30 0.59 17.49
C LYS A 53 -5.69 -0.13 18.69
N MET A 54 -5.69 -1.47 18.70
CA MET A 54 -5.11 -2.27 19.78
C MET A 54 -3.60 -2.01 19.97
N ASN A 55 -2.92 -1.50 18.95
CA ASN A 55 -1.50 -1.19 19.01
C ASN A 55 -1.17 0.30 19.24
N TYR A 56 -2.15 1.23 19.26
CA TYR A 56 -1.86 2.67 18.99
C TYR A 56 -2.67 3.78 19.71
N GLN A 57 -3.29 3.59 20.88
CA GLN A 57 -3.71 4.74 21.73
C GLN A 57 -2.97 4.72 23.07
N GLU A 58 -2.43 5.83 23.58
CA GLU A 58 -3.18 7.02 24.01
C GLU A 58 -2.50 8.37 23.64
N SER A 59 -3.18 9.23 22.87
CA SER A 59 -3.14 10.73 22.86
C SER A 59 -3.43 11.34 21.48
N ASN A 60 -3.13 10.65 20.38
CA ASN A 60 -3.41 11.15 19.03
C ASN A 60 -4.64 10.44 18.44
N PRO A 61 -5.76 11.16 18.17
CA PRO A 61 -6.96 10.55 17.62
C PRO A 61 -6.81 10.23 16.12
N TYR A 62 -5.74 10.69 15.47
CA TYR A 62 -5.53 10.52 14.05
C TYR A 62 -4.56 9.39 13.71
N TYR A 63 -4.89 8.67 12.63
CA TYR A 63 -3.94 7.85 11.89
C TYR A 63 -4.23 7.96 10.38
N ILE A 64 -3.22 7.67 9.56
CA ILE A 64 -3.31 7.82 8.11
C ILE A 64 -2.98 6.50 7.45
N ILE A 65 -3.78 6.09 6.47
CA ILE A 65 -3.49 4.98 5.55
C ILE A 65 -3.27 5.57 4.15
N VAL A 66 -2.06 5.39 3.63
CA VAL A 66 -1.73 5.68 2.23
C VAL A 66 -1.85 4.38 1.45
N ASP A 67 -2.80 4.35 0.53
CA ASP A 67 -2.99 3.25 -0.41
C ASP A 67 -2.37 3.63 -1.76
N LEU A 68 -1.29 2.96 -2.15
CA LEU A 68 -0.58 3.23 -3.39
C LEU A 68 -1.05 2.38 -4.57
N ASP A 69 -2.00 1.47 -4.36
CA ASP A 69 -2.70 0.79 -5.45
C ASP A 69 -3.86 1.69 -5.93
N ASP A 70 -4.55 2.33 -4.99
CA ASP A 70 -5.65 3.28 -5.27
C ASP A 70 -5.20 4.75 -5.35
N TYR A 71 -3.93 5.04 -5.03
CA TYR A 71 -3.37 6.39 -4.98
C TYR A 71 -4.13 7.35 -4.04
N THR A 72 -4.51 6.87 -2.86
CA THR A 72 -5.26 7.65 -1.87
C THR A 72 -4.52 7.83 -0.55
N VAL A 73 -4.75 8.98 0.10
CA VAL A 73 -4.38 9.25 1.49
C VAL A 73 -5.66 9.32 2.30
N ASN A 74 -5.91 8.29 3.11
CA ASN A 74 -7.09 8.14 3.94
C ASN A 74 -6.75 8.53 5.37
N VAL A 75 -7.32 9.64 5.84
CA VAL A 75 -7.15 10.12 7.20
C VAL A 75 -8.30 9.62 8.04
N PHE A 76 -7.98 8.93 9.12
CA PHE A 76 -8.94 8.48 10.11
C PHE A 76 -8.83 9.32 11.38
N LYS A 77 -9.97 9.61 11.99
CA LYS A 77 -10.08 10.24 13.30
C LYS A 77 -11.00 9.39 14.15
N ASP A 78 -10.55 8.95 15.32
CA ASP A 78 -11.34 8.12 16.23
C ASP A 78 -11.88 6.82 15.58
N ASN A 79 -11.15 6.30 14.58
CA ASN A 79 -11.47 5.13 13.73
C ASN A 79 -12.56 5.35 12.66
N GLU A 80 -13.00 6.59 12.46
CA GLU A 80 -13.87 6.95 11.34
C GLU A 80 -13.06 7.62 10.23
N LEU A 81 -13.39 7.33 8.98
CA LEU A 81 -12.78 8.03 7.84
C LEU A 81 -13.16 9.51 7.93
N TYR A 82 -12.16 10.36 8.17
CA TYR A 82 -12.33 11.79 8.36
C TYR A 82 -12.19 12.54 7.04
N LYS A 83 -11.14 12.25 6.27
CA LYS A 83 -10.89 12.84 4.94
C LYS A 83 -10.14 11.85 4.05
N GLN A 84 -10.33 12.00 2.74
CA GLN A 84 -9.58 11.28 1.72
C GLN A 84 -9.02 12.29 0.72
N TYR A 85 -7.77 12.08 0.31
CA TYR A 85 -7.09 12.89 -0.71
C TYR A 85 -6.52 11.97 -1.78
N LEU A 86 -6.30 12.54 -2.98
CA LEU A 86 -5.51 11.89 -4.01
C LEU A 86 -4.02 12.11 -3.75
N CYS A 87 -3.20 11.16 -4.19
CA CYS A 87 -1.76 11.25 -4.08
C CYS A 87 -1.03 10.56 -5.22
N SER A 88 0.29 10.60 -5.19
CA SER A 88 1.17 9.78 -6.01
C SER A 88 2.32 9.24 -5.18
N GLY A 89 2.75 8.03 -5.54
CA GLY A 89 3.88 7.35 -4.90
C GLY A 89 5.12 7.27 -5.79
N GLY A 90 6.11 6.55 -5.26
CA GLY A 90 7.37 6.28 -5.91
C GLY A 90 7.26 5.36 -7.12
N LYS A 91 8.18 5.53 -8.06
CA LYS A 91 8.40 4.62 -9.19
C LYS A 91 8.88 3.25 -8.69
N TYR A 92 8.89 2.24 -9.56
CA TYR A 92 9.46 0.93 -9.22
C TYR A 92 10.96 1.01 -8.85
N SER A 93 11.73 1.88 -9.49
CA SER A 93 13.15 2.10 -9.21
C SER A 93 13.42 2.86 -7.90
N THR A 94 12.46 3.68 -7.46
CA THR A 94 12.55 4.51 -6.26
C THR A 94 11.23 4.42 -5.48
N PRO A 95 10.93 3.23 -4.93
CA PRO A 95 9.63 2.94 -4.35
C PRO A 95 9.40 3.75 -3.07
N SER A 96 8.12 4.05 -2.82
CA SER A 96 7.72 4.60 -1.53
C SER A 96 7.98 3.59 -0.40
N PRO A 97 8.26 4.09 0.82
CA PRO A 97 8.60 3.24 1.96
C PRO A 97 7.32 2.56 2.48
N ILE A 98 6.98 1.36 1.98
CA ILE A 98 5.87 0.55 2.51
C ILE A 98 6.16 0.20 3.97
N GLY A 99 5.19 0.38 4.87
CA GLY A 99 5.43 0.22 6.30
C GLY A 99 4.59 1.16 7.16
N THR A 100 4.87 1.21 8.46
CA THR A 100 4.22 2.13 9.40
C THR A 100 5.24 3.13 9.93
N TRP A 101 5.03 4.40 9.64
CA TRP A 101 5.92 5.50 10.00
C TRP A 101 5.21 6.52 10.88
N SER A 102 5.97 7.48 11.41
CA SER A 102 5.44 8.61 12.19
C SER A 102 5.85 9.92 11.54
N ILE A 103 4.96 10.90 11.53
CA ILE A 103 5.29 12.28 11.12
C ILE A 103 6.17 12.92 12.19
N ILE A 104 7.43 13.21 11.84
CA ILE A 104 8.43 13.75 12.77
C ILE A 104 8.86 15.18 12.45
N SER A 105 8.59 15.67 11.25
CA SER A 105 8.91 17.04 10.84
C SER A 105 7.78 17.64 10.02
N LYS A 106 7.61 18.95 10.12
CA LYS A 106 6.74 19.74 9.26
C LYS A 106 7.45 21.03 8.91
N ALA A 107 7.34 21.46 7.66
CA ALA A 107 7.97 22.69 7.20
C ALA A 107 7.21 23.23 5.99
N ASP A 108 7.48 24.49 5.64
CA ASP A 108 7.15 25.04 4.33
C ASP A 108 8.40 24.88 3.45
N TRP A 109 8.26 24.18 2.33
CA TRP A 109 9.35 23.92 1.40
C TRP A 109 9.16 24.75 0.13
N GLY A 110 10.21 24.93 -0.67
CA GLY A 110 10.17 25.74 -1.89
C GLY A 110 9.16 25.23 -2.94
N GLU A 111 8.96 26.03 -4.00
CA GLU A 111 7.91 25.80 -5.02
C GLU A 111 7.96 24.40 -5.65
N GLY A 112 9.14 23.83 -5.88
CA GLY A 112 9.29 22.46 -6.43
C GLY A 112 8.77 21.33 -5.52
N PHE A 113 8.40 21.63 -4.27
CA PHE A 113 7.71 20.71 -3.35
C PHE A 113 6.30 21.19 -3.01
N GLY A 114 5.76 22.15 -3.76
CA GLY A 114 4.40 22.61 -3.62
C GLY A 114 4.11 23.36 -2.32
N GLY A 115 5.13 23.95 -1.69
CA GLY A 115 4.98 24.78 -0.50
C GLY A 115 4.91 24.03 0.83
N THR A 116 4.62 22.72 0.84
CA THR A 116 4.34 21.96 2.08
C THR A 116 5.19 20.71 2.21
N TRP A 117 5.70 20.45 3.42
CA TRP A 117 6.41 19.22 3.78
C TRP A 117 5.95 18.63 5.13
N MET A 118 5.77 17.30 5.17
CA MET A 118 5.60 16.52 6.40
C MET A 118 6.45 15.24 6.34
N GLY A 119 7.57 15.22 7.06
CA GLY A 119 8.57 14.15 6.97
C GLY A 119 8.30 12.97 7.90
N PHE A 120 8.59 11.77 7.40
CA PHE A 120 8.48 10.49 8.08
C PHE A 120 9.80 10.07 8.74
N ASN A 121 9.73 9.22 9.77
CA ASN A 121 10.89 8.62 10.44
C ASN A 121 11.45 7.38 9.73
N VAL A 122 11.57 7.42 8.40
CA VAL A 122 12.12 6.31 7.60
C VAL A 122 13.64 6.27 7.74
N PRO A 123 14.26 5.16 8.19
CA PRO A 123 15.67 5.17 8.57
C PRO A 123 16.63 5.19 7.37
N TRP A 124 16.18 4.81 6.18
CA TRP A 124 17.03 4.76 4.99
C TRP A 124 17.04 6.05 4.15
N GLY A 125 16.19 7.04 4.43
CA GLY A 125 16.16 8.26 3.63
C GLY A 125 15.12 9.28 4.10
N LYS A 126 15.07 10.41 3.38
CA LYS A 126 14.09 11.48 3.64
C LYS A 126 12.84 11.20 2.81
N TYR A 127 11.79 10.77 3.48
CA TYR A 127 10.48 10.52 2.88
C TYR A 127 9.42 11.32 3.64
N GLY A 128 8.33 11.66 2.97
CA GLY A 128 7.27 12.46 3.56
C GLY A 128 6.12 12.70 2.60
N PHE A 129 5.10 13.38 3.12
CA PHE A 129 4.10 14.05 2.29
C PHE A 129 4.65 15.40 1.82
N HIS A 130 4.39 15.75 0.56
CA HIS A 130 4.59 17.11 0.06
C HIS A 130 3.65 17.45 -1.09
N GLY A 131 3.53 18.74 -1.40
CA GLY A 131 2.82 19.21 -2.60
C GLY A 131 3.59 18.88 -3.88
N THR A 132 3.21 19.44 -5.02
CA THR A 132 3.95 19.29 -6.28
C THR A 132 3.71 20.50 -7.20
N ASP A 133 4.74 20.83 -7.99
CA ASP A 133 4.66 21.72 -9.15
C ASP A 133 4.16 20.99 -10.42
N GLU A 134 4.02 19.67 -10.35
CA GLU A 134 3.52 18.79 -11.41
C GLU A 134 2.16 18.18 -11.02
N PRO A 135 1.06 18.95 -10.89
CA PRO A 135 -0.23 18.46 -10.41
C PRO A 135 -0.81 17.33 -11.29
N TRP A 136 -0.44 17.28 -12.57
CA TRP A 136 -0.81 16.18 -13.48
C TRP A 136 -0.14 14.84 -13.13
N SER A 137 0.89 14.84 -12.28
CA SER A 137 1.55 13.61 -11.80
C SER A 137 0.76 12.88 -10.72
N ILE A 138 -0.26 13.52 -10.12
CA ILE A 138 -1.13 12.93 -9.10
C ILE A 138 -1.97 11.78 -9.70
N GLY A 139 -2.15 10.68 -8.95
CA GLY A 139 -2.82 9.45 -9.38
C GLY A 139 -1.95 8.47 -10.17
N HIS A 140 -0.63 8.71 -10.25
CA HIS A 140 0.31 7.91 -11.06
C HIS A 140 1.65 7.72 -10.33
N PRO A 141 2.39 6.61 -10.58
CA PRO A 141 3.70 6.42 -9.99
C PRO A 141 4.71 7.36 -10.68
N GLY A 142 5.32 8.28 -9.92
CA GLY A 142 6.16 9.32 -10.53
C GLY A 142 7.16 9.99 -9.60
N SER A 143 7.08 9.78 -8.30
CA SER A 143 8.01 10.39 -7.35
C SER A 143 9.28 9.55 -7.16
N GLU A 144 10.26 10.12 -6.44
CA GLU A 144 11.44 9.41 -5.95
C GLU A 144 11.18 8.71 -4.59
N GLY A 145 9.93 8.36 -4.32
CA GLY A 145 9.47 7.60 -3.15
C GLY A 145 8.64 8.41 -2.16
N CYS A 146 8.70 9.74 -2.18
CA CYS A 146 7.81 10.58 -1.38
C CYS A 146 6.35 10.46 -1.82
N ILE A 147 5.42 10.80 -0.92
CA ILE A 147 4.00 10.84 -1.24
C ILE A 147 3.65 12.26 -1.69
N ARG A 148 3.42 12.42 -3.00
CA ARG A 148 3.01 13.70 -3.60
C ARG A 148 1.51 13.88 -3.43
N MET A 149 1.08 15.08 -3.10
CA MET A 149 -0.33 15.48 -2.99
C MET A 149 -0.54 16.77 -3.79
N TYR A 150 -1.79 17.15 -4.07
CA TYR A 150 -2.06 18.52 -4.51
C TYR A 150 -1.62 19.51 -3.42
N ASN A 151 -1.18 20.71 -3.81
CA ASN A 151 -0.61 21.69 -2.87
C ASN A 151 -1.61 22.07 -1.77
N GLU A 152 -2.86 22.28 -2.17
CA GLU A 152 -3.98 22.60 -1.27
C GLU A 152 -4.27 21.43 -0.32
N ASP A 153 -4.27 20.20 -0.81
CA ASP A 153 -4.49 18.99 0.00
C ASP A 153 -3.34 18.76 1.00
N ALA A 154 -2.09 18.98 0.57
CA ALA A 154 -0.93 18.87 1.45
C ALA A 154 -0.99 19.92 2.57
N ALA A 155 -1.34 21.16 2.23
CA ALA A 155 -1.49 22.26 3.18
C ALA A 155 -2.66 22.00 4.16
N ASP A 156 -3.80 21.53 3.65
CA ASP A 156 -4.95 21.12 4.46
C ASP A 156 -4.55 20.00 5.44
N LEU A 157 -3.95 18.91 4.96
CA LEU A 157 -3.47 17.82 5.81
C LEU A 157 -2.49 18.29 6.90
N LYS A 158 -1.52 19.15 6.54
CA LYS A 158 -0.54 19.71 7.48
C LYS A 158 -1.19 20.52 8.60
N SER A 159 -2.29 21.21 8.32
CA SER A 159 -2.93 22.16 9.23
C SER A 159 -3.50 21.52 10.49
N TYR A 160 -3.94 20.25 10.43
CA TYR A 160 -4.65 19.61 11.56
C TYR A 160 -4.01 18.31 12.06
N ILE A 161 -3.14 17.65 11.29
CA ILE A 161 -2.52 16.39 11.71
C ILE A 161 -1.40 16.61 12.71
N PRO A 162 -1.42 16.10 13.95
CA PRO A 162 -0.34 16.33 14.92
C PRO A 162 1.01 15.68 14.54
N HIS A 163 2.12 16.18 15.12
CA HIS A 163 3.37 15.40 15.15
C HIS A 163 3.15 14.05 15.84
N GLY A 164 3.90 13.03 15.41
CA GLY A 164 3.76 11.67 15.90
C GLY A 164 2.62 10.87 15.27
N THR A 165 1.76 11.50 14.45
CA THR A 165 0.70 10.79 13.72
C THR A 165 1.27 9.64 12.91
N LYS A 166 0.65 8.47 13.04
CA LYS A 166 1.07 7.26 12.35
C LYS A 166 0.57 7.27 10.92
N VAL A 167 1.45 6.84 10.02
CA VAL A 167 1.20 6.73 8.59
C VAL A 167 1.51 5.30 8.16
N LYS A 168 0.48 4.53 7.85
CA LYS A 168 0.60 3.21 7.23
C LYS A 168 0.62 3.39 5.71
N ILE A 169 1.71 3.03 5.07
CA ILE A 169 1.83 2.99 3.61
C ILE A 169 1.68 1.54 3.17
N ILE A 170 0.76 1.27 2.25
CA ILE A 170 0.52 -0.04 1.63
C ILE A 170 0.64 0.07 0.12
N LYS A 171 1.07 -1.04 -0.50
CA LYS A 171 1.15 -1.24 -1.94
C LYS A 171 1.25 -2.73 -2.20
N GLY A 172 0.39 -3.28 -3.04
CA GLY A 172 0.33 -4.70 -3.32
C GLY A 172 -0.03 -5.57 -2.11
N PRO A 173 -0.22 -6.88 -2.34
CA PRO A 173 -0.71 -7.79 -1.30
C PRO A 173 0.38 -8.23 -0.31
N TYR A 174 1.67 -8.03 -0.62
CA TYR A 174 2.76 -8.69 0.11
C TYR A 174 3.49 -7.79 1.10
N GLY A 175 2.78 -6.81 1.66
CA GLY A 175 3.31 -5.93 2.71
C GLY A 175 4.64 -5.27 2.29
N PRO A 176 5.74 -5.38 3.08
CA PRO A 176 7.00 -4.72 2.76
C PRO A 176 7.63 -5.17 1.43
N PHE A 177 7.15 -6.26 0.83
CA PHE A 177 7.59 -6.78 -0.45
C PHE A 177 6.76 -6.26 -1.64
N GLY A 178 5.73 -5.44 -1.40
CA GLY A 178 4.95 -4.86 -2.49
C GLY A 178 4.23 -5.91 -3.34
N SER A 179 4.64 -6.01 -4.61
CA SER A 179 4.11 -6.98 -5.59
C SER A 179 4.88 -8.30 -5.64
N GLY A 180 5.91 -8.50 -4.81
CA GLY A 180 6.56 -9.80 -4.63
C GLY A 180 8.03 -9.69 -4.24
N PHE A 181 8.70 -10.85 -4.15
CA PHE A 181 10.14 -10.86 -3.87
C PHE A 181 10.95 -10.39 -5.08
N ARG A 182 11.89 -9.50 -4.81
CA ARG A 182 13.01 -9.19 -5.73
C ARG A 182 14.30 -9.77 -5.18
N THR A 183 15.32 -9.87 -6.02
CA THR A 183 16.67 -10.16 -5.53
C THR A 183 17.26 -8.92 -4.85
N ILE A 184 17.45 -8.97 -3.53
CA ILE A 184 18.17 -7.92 -2.81
C ILE A 184 19.67 -8.08 -3.03
N ARG A 185 20.35 -6.98 -3.36
CA ARG A 185 21.78 -6.90 -3.67
C ARG A 185 22.46 -5.85 -2.77
N PRO A 186 23.80 -5.88 -2.62
CA PRO A 186 24.53 -4.83 -1.92
C PRO A 186 24.20 -3.44 -2.45
N GLY A 187 24.08 -2.47 -1.55
CA GLY A 187 23.66 -1.10 -1.86
C GLY A 187 22.15 -0.90 -2.02
N HIS A 188 21.34 -1.96 -2.10
CA HIS A 188 19.88 -1.80 -2.08
C HIS A 188 19.41 -1.23 -0.74
N ILE A 189 18.39 -0.39 -0.82
CA ILE A 189 17.66 0.15 0.32
C ILE A 189 16.17 -0.14 0.15
N GLY A 190 15.41 -0.05 1.24
CA GLY A 190 13.94 -0.07 1.17
C GLY A 190 13.28 -0.94 2.24
N SER A 191 11.95 -1.01 2.13
CA SER A 191 11.08 -1.72 3.06
C SER A 191 11.34 -3.23 3.12
N ASP A 192 11.69 -3.85 2.01
CA ASP A 192 12.04 -5.27 1.94
C ASP A 192 13.39 -5.56 2.61
N VAL A 193 14.39 -4.69 2.41
CA VAL A 193 15.67 -4.76 3.13
C VAL A 193 15.45 -4.61 4.63
N TYR A 194 14.62 -3.63 5.03
CA TYR A 194 14.24 -3.41 6.42
C TYR A 194 13.55 -4.65 7.03
N ALA A 195 12.59 -5.24 6.31
CA ALA A 195 11.89 -6.44 6.76
C ALA A 195 12.84 -7.65 6.93
N VAL A 196 13.78 -7.84 6.00
CA VAL A 196 14.77 -8.92 6.12
C VAL A 196 15.74 -8.65 7.29
N GLN A 197 16.18 -7.41 7.51
CA GLN A 197 17.00 -7.05 8.67
C GLN A 197 16.28 -7.35 9.98
N MET A 198 15.00 -6.97 10.11
CA MET A 198 14.17 -7.31 11.28
C MET A 198 14.12 -8.82 11.48
N ARG A 199 13.85 -9.56 10.41
CA ARG A 199 13.73 -11.02 10.49
C ARG A 199 15.03 -11.71 10.89
N LEU A 200 16.16 -11.34 10.29
CA LEU A 200 17.45 -11.87 10.68
C LEU A 200 17.82 -11.48 12.12
N LYS A 201 17.34 -10.34 12.61
CA LYS A 201 17.53 -9.93 14.00
C LYS A 201 16.72 -10.80 14.95
N GLU A 202 15.45 -11.06 14.64
CA GLU A 202 14.60 -11.99 15.39
C GLU A 202 15.17 -13.42 15.43
N LEU A 203 15.74 -13.87 14.32
CA LEU A 203 16.38 -15.18 14.20
C LEU A 203 17.78 -15.23 14.86
N GLY A 204 18.27 -14.12 15.42
CA GLY A 204 19.56 -14.05 16.13
C GLY A 204 20.79 -13.87 15.23
N TYR A 205 20.62 -13.74 13.92
CA TYR A 205 21.71 -13.59 12.95
C TYR A 205 22.20 -12.15 12.78
N TYR A 206 21.35 -11.16 13.06
CA TYR A 206 21.68 -9.75 12.85
C TYR A 206 21.61 -8.91 14.12
N GLN A 207 22.76 -8.45 14.60
CA GLN A 207 22.87 -7.62 15.82
C GLN A 207 22.97 -6.12 15.52
N GLY A 208 22.98 -5.74 14.24
CA GLY A 208 23.08 -4.34 13.81
C GLY A 208 21.80 -3.53 13.98
N TRP A 209 21.88 -2.27 13.57
CA TRP A 209 20.73 -1.37 13.47
C TRP A 209 19.87 -1.77 12.26
N VAL A 210 18.56 -1.81 12.45
CA VAL A 210 17.63 -2.04 11.35
C VAL A 210 17.39 -0.71 10.67
N ASP A 211 18.20 -0.42 9.66
CA ASP A 211 18.25 0.86 8.96
C ASP A 211 17.67 0.81 7.55
N GLY A 212 17.25 -0.37 7.08
CA GLY A 212 16.75 -0.63 5.74
C GLY A 212 17.80 -0.48 4.64
N LYS A 213 19.09 -0.57 4.97
CA LYS A 213 20.20 -0.46 4.02
C LYS A 213 21.03 -1.74 3.98
N TYR A 214 21.38 -2.17 2.78
CA TYR A 214 22.31 -3.29 2.63
C TYR A 214 23.76 -2.82 2.82
N GLY A 215 24.25 -2.90 4.06
CA GLY A 215 25.65 -2.64 4.44
C GLY A 215 26.43 -3.88 4.88
N GLN A 216 27.68 -3.69 5.29
CA GLN A 216 28.61 -4.79 5.63
C GLN A 216 28.11 -5.67 6.80
N GLY A 217 27.58 -5.06 7.87
CA GLY A 217 27.06 -5.84 9.00
C GLY A 217 25.89 -6.74 8.60
N PHE A 218 25.03 -6.27 7.69
CA PHE A 218 23.93 -7.05 7.16
C PHE A 218 24.43 -8.16 6.21
N HIS A 219 25.44 -7.87 5.39
CA HIS A 219 26.12 -8.88 4.56
C HIS A 219 26.66 -10.04 5.42
N ASN A 220 27.29 -9.74 6.56
CA ASN A 220 27.81 -10.77 7.45
C ASN A 220 26.70 -11.68 8.03
N ALA A 221 25.55 -11.08 8.38
CA ALA A 221 24.39 -11.84 8.86
C ALA A 221 23.80 -12.75 7.77
N ILE A 222 23.75 -12.26 6.52
CA ILE A 222 23.30 -13.05 5.36
C ILE A 222 24.21 -14.26 5.14
N ASN A 223 25.53 -14.05 5.14
CA ASN A 223 26.50 -15.14 4.96
C ASN A 223 26.37 -16.19 6.06
N LYS A 224 26.20 -15.75 7.33
CA LYS A 224 26.00 -16.67 8.45
C LYS A 224 24.71 -17.47 8.29
N PHE A 225 23.61 -16.80 7.96
CA PHE A 225 22.32 -17.44 7.75
C PHE A 225 22.37 -18.47 6.61
N GLN A 226 22.99 -18.12 5.48
CA GLN A 226 23.13 -19.04 4.36
C GLN A 226 23.89 -20.31 4.75
N LYS A 227 25.01 -20.17 5.47
CA LYS A 227 25.80 -21.30 5.95
C LYS A 227 25.02 -22.22 6.88
N ASP A 228 24.36 -21.64 7.88
CA ASP A 228 23.63 -22.41 8.90
C ASP A 228 22.39 -23.13 8.29
N HIS A 229 21.89 -22.65 7.16
CA HIS A 229 20.76 -23.24 6.42
C HIS A 229 21.15 -24.00 5.14
N ASN A 230 22.44 -24.28 4.92
CA ASN A 230 22.96 -25.00 3.74
C ASN A 230 22.50 -24.38 2.40
N LEU A 231 22.35 -23.06 2.35
CA LEU A 231 22.03 -22.32 1.14
C LEU A 231 23.31 -21.97 0.37
N PRO A 232 23.25 -21.79 -0.96
CA PRO A 232 24.39 -21.32 -1.74
C PRO A 232 24.92 -19.99 -1.18
N GLU A 233 26.21 -19.92 -0.92
CA GLU A 233 26.87 -18.69 -0.46
C GLU A 233 26.76 -17.62 -1.55
N SER A 234 26.13 -16.50 -1.21
CA SER A 234 25.93 -15.40 -2.15
C SER A 234 25.71 -14.10 -1.40
N GLN A 235 26.23 -13.00 -1.96
CA GLN A 235 25.92 -11.66 -1.48
C GLN A 235 24.48 -11.21 -1.81
N TYR A 236 23.64 -12.10 -2.35
CA TYR A 236 22.28 -11.80 -2.76
C TYR A 236 21.27 -12.53 -1.88
N ILE A 237 20.14 -11.87 -1.61
CA ILE A 237 18.97 -12.49 -0.98
C ILE A 237 18.00 -12.85 -2.11
N THR A 238 17.71 -14.14 -2.23
CA THR A 238 16.91 -14.71 -3.32
C THR A 238 15.74 -15.52 -2.75
N GLY A 239 14.84 -15.99 -3.62
CA GLY A 239 13.66 -16.78 -3.25
C GLY A 239 13.92 -17.88 -2.21
N PRO A 240 14.92 -18.77 -2.37
CA PRO A 240 15.24 -19.79 -1.37
C PRO A 240 15.55 -19.22 0.01
N MET A 241 16.25 -18.09 0.08
CA MET A 241 16.58 -17.45 1.35
C MET A 241 15.37 -16.77 1.99
N TYR A 242 14.49 -16.13 1.21
CA TYR A 242 13.20 -15.62 1.71
C TYR A 242 12.38 -16.73 2.35
N LYS A 243 12.24 -17.87 1.66
CA LYS A 243 11.52 -19.05 2.18
C LYS A 243 12.18 -19.61 3.44
N ALA A 244 13.50 -19.73 3.47
CA ALA A 244 14.23 -20.19 4.65
C ALA A 244 14.05 -19.27 5.87
N MET A 245 13.86 -17.97 5.64
CA MET A 245 13.50 -17.01 6.71
C MET A 245 12.01 -17.07 7.11
N GLY A 246 11.20 -17.87 6.42
CA GLY A 246 9.75 -17.99 6.65
C GLY A 246 8.92 -16.90 5.98
N PHE A 247 9.47 -16.19 4.99
CA PHE A 247 8.66 -15.30 4.16
C PHE A 247 7.95 -16.11 3.09
N GLU A 248 6.62 -16.02 3.09
CA GLU A 248 5.75 -16.68 2.13
C GLU A 248 4.82 -15.64 1.51
N LEU A 249 4.64 -15.72 0.19
CA LEU A 249 3.71 -14.89 -0.57
C LEU A 249 2.45 -15.75 -0.75
N PHE A 250 1.39 -15.39 -0.04
CA PHE A 250 0.07 -16.01 -0.20
C PHE A 250 -0.84 -15.03 -0.93
N GLU A 251 -1.46 -15.50 -2.02
CA GLU A 251 -2.54 -14.79 -2.71
C GLU A 251 -3.89 -15.06 -2.05
#